data_AF-A0A483LW99-F1
#
_entry.id   AF-A0A483LW99-F1
#
_cell.length_a   1.000
_cell.length_b   1.000
_cell.length_c   1.000
_cell.angle_alpha   90.00
_cell.angle_beta   90.00
_cell.angle_gamma   90.00
#
_symmetry.space_group_name_H-M   'P 1'
#
loop_
_entity.id
_entity.type
_entity.pdbx_description
1 polymer ?
#
loop_
_entity_poly.entity_id
_entity_poly.type
_entity_poly.pdbx_seq_one_letter_code
_entity_poly.pdbx_strand_id
1 'polypeptide(L)'
;MCGLDGEAKVICIKKSSTTGIYRVALSDALITVNQAERGGENALRGFSYQASWGINYLLEKQKEKEKYLFLFEYHDDILVLNSSVSPTSAEFIQVKTKKDGKWTLAAIVNATKAKPKSFVAKLYDHFYQFVGHEIYMVLLSNAGFDFLNDNNEKGSDLNNEHKEIIISKVQEQLNTK
;
A
#
# COMPACT_ATOMS: atom_id res chain seq x y z
N MET A 1 -3.03 -10.16 -3.09
CA MET A 1 -2.62 -11.32 -2.29
C MET A 1 -2.53 -10.91 -0.83
N CYS A 2 -3.02 -11.75 0.08
CA CYS A 2 -2.70 -11.66 1.50
C CYS A 2 -2.45 -13.09 1.96
N GLY A 3 -1.20 -13.51 2.03
CA GLY A 3 -0.83 -14.90 2.26
C GLY A 3 0.66 -15.11 2.01
N LEU A 4 1.49 -14.19 2.52
CA LEU A 4 2.92 -14.45 2.63
C LEU A 4 3.15 -14.93 4.06
N ASP A 5 3.46 -16.21 4.19
CA ASP A 5 3.58 -16.88 5.47
C ASP A 5 4.81 -16.35 6.23
N GLY A 6 4.56 -15.90 7.47
CA GLY A 6 5.54 -15.90 8.56
C GLY A 6 6.66 -14.86 8.50
N GLU A 7 6.33 -13.57 8.64
CA GLU A 7 7.15 -12.52 9.31
C GLU A 7 6.61 -11.11 8.97
N ALA A 8 6.02 -10.96 7.79
CA ALA A 8 5.42 -9.71 7.33
C ALA A 8 4.03 -9.49 7.92
N LYS A 9 3.76 -8.28 8.45
CA LYS A 9 2.44 -7.88 8.94
C LYS A 9 1.86 -6.87 7.97
N VAL A 10 0.69 -7.19 7.41
CA VAL A 10 0.11 -6.48 6.28
C VAL A 10 -1.27 -5.91 6.63
N ILE A 11 -1.57 -4.73 6.11
CA ILE A 11 -2.95 -4.22 5.97
C ILE A 11 -3.16 -4.02 4.48
N CYS A 12 -3.91 -4.93 3.87
CA CYS A 12 -4.32 -4.82 2.48
C CYS A 12 -5.78 -4.38 2.41
N ILE A 13 -6.03 -3.32 1.65
CA ILE A 13 -7.36 -2.85 1.31
C ILE A 13 -7.48 -2.94 -0.22
N LYS A 14 -8.31 -3.87 -0.69
CA LYS A 14 -8.71 -3.93 -2.10
C LYS A 14 -9.79 -2.89 -2.34
N LYS A 15 -9.57 -1.99 -3.29
CA LYS A 15 -10.61 -1.09 -3.80
C LYS A 15 -10.53 -1.07 -5.32
N SER A 16 -11.58 -1.53 -5.96
CA SER A 16 -11.84 -1.30 -7.38
C SER A 16 -13.13 -0.51 -7.50
N SER A 17 -13.14 0.50 -8.38
CA SER A 17 -14.39 1.13 -8.78
C SER A 17 -14.92 0.39 -10.01
N THR A 18 -16.14 -0.16 -9.93
CA THR A 18 -16.86 -0.79 -11.05
C THR A 18 -17.62 0.21 -11.92
N THR A 19 -17.55 1.51 -11.62
CA THR A 19 -18.21 2.54 -12.42
C THR A 19 -17.26 3.13 -13.44
N GLY A 20 -17.27 2.54 -14.65
CA GLY A 20 -16.81 3.22 -15.86
C GLY A 20 -15.77 2.45 -16.66
N ILE A 21 -15.98 2.45 -17.98
CA ILE A 21 -14.99 2.11 -18.99
C ILE A 21 -13.70 2.87 -18.69
N TYR A 22 -12.58 2.16 -18.56
CA TYR A 22 -11.23 2.72 -18.45
C TYR A 22 -11.02 3.75 -19.56
N ARG A 23 -10.93 5.04 -19.23
CA ARG A 23 -10.72 6.10 -20.23
C ARG A 23 -9.29 6.09 -20.81
N VAL A 24 -8.34 5.51 -20.06
CA VAL A 24 -6.92 5.35 -20.41
C VAL A 24 -6.39 4.03 -19.83
N ALA A 25 -5.30 3.48 -20.38
CA ALA A 25 -4.68 2.27 -19.83
C ALA A 25 -3.99 2.55 -18.49
N LEU A 26 -3.86 1.52 -17.63
CA LEU A 26 -3.19 1.67 -16.32
C LEU A 26 -1.73 2.12 -16.46
N SER A 27 -1.02 1.64 -17.49
CA SER A 27 0.33 2.09 -17.82
C SER A 27 0.39 3.60 -18.08
N ASP A 28 -0.58 4.14 -18.82
CA ASP A 28 -0.62 5.57 -19.16
C ASP A 28 -0.94 6.41 -17.93
N ALA A 29 -1.87 5.93 -17.09
CA ALA A 29 -2.18 6.56 -15.82
C ALA A 29 -0.95 6.62 -14.90
N LEU A 30 -0.18 5.52 -14.81
CA LEU A 30 1.04 5.42 -13.99
C LEU A 30 2.16 6.36 -14.44
N ILE A 31 2.18 6.77 -15.71
CA ILE A 31 3.16 7.74 -16.26
C ILE A 31 2.66 9.18 -16.06
N THR A 32 1.35 9.40 -16.16
CA THR A 32 0.74 10.74 -16.15
C THR A 32 0.54 11.28 -14.73
N VAL A 33 0.20 10.42 -13.77
CA VAL A 33 0.06 10.81 -12.37
C VAL A 33 1.44 11.15 -11.80
N ASN A 34 1.55 12.32 -11.17
CA ASN A 34 2.79 12.71 -10.50
C ASN A 34 3.08 11.78 -9.32
N GLN A 35 4.34 11.38 -9.18
CA GLN A 35 4.78 10.56 -8.06
C GLN A 35 4.68 11.36 -6.75
N ALA A 36 4.01 10.78 -5.75
CA ALA A 36 3.83 11.40 -4.44
C ALA A 36 5.11 11.39 -3.60
N GLU A 37 6.00 10.41 -3.84
CA GLU A 37 7.27 10.25 -3.13
C GLU A 37 8.46 10.32 -4.09
N ARG A 38 9.46 11.13 -3.74
CA ARG A 38 10.83 10.99 -4.24
C ARG A 38 11.64 10.47 -3.06
N GLY A 39 12.21 9.26 -3.22
CA GLY A 39 12.93 8.55 -2.16
C GLY A 39 13.84 9.47 -1.36
N GLY A 40 13.65 9.49 -0.04
CA GLY A 40 14.50 10.24 0.87
C GLY A 40 15.75 9.44 1.22
N GLU A 41 16.92 10.07 1.12
CA GLU A 41 18.12 9.59 1.81
C GLU A 41 17.80 9.50 3.31
N ASN A 42 17.91 8.29 3.88
CA ASN A 42 18.15 7.95 5.29
C ASN A 42 17.20 6.86 5.83
N ALA A 43 17.62 5.60 5.67
CA ALA A 43 17.84 4.65 6.76
C ALA A 43 18.23 3.29 6.15
N LEU A 44 19.52 2.90 6.23
CA LEU A 44 20.00 1.60 5.73
C LEU A 44 19.08 0.43 6.12
N ARG A 45 18.54 0.43 7.35
CA ARG A 45 17.64 -0.61 7.87
C ARG A 45 16.27 -0.68 7.18
N GLY A 46 15.67 0.47 6.85
CA GLY A 46 14.37 0.52 6.16
C GLY A 46 14.50 -0.04 4.76
N PHE A 47 15.53 0.44 4.03
CA PHE A 47 15.86 -0.07 2.70
C PHE A 47 16.20 -1.56 2.70
N SER A 48 16.92 -2.07 3.71
CA SER A 48 17.21 -3.51 3.81
C SER A 48 15.95 -4.35 4.00
N TYR A 49 14.99 -3.95 4.84
CA TYR A 49 13.75 -4.71 5.01
C TYR A 49 12.88 -4.66 3.74
N GLN A 50 12.69 -3.47 3.16
CA GLN A 50 11.94 -3.28 1.91
C GLN A 50 12.53 -4.10 0.77
N ALA A 51 13.85 -4.05 0.57
CA ALA A 51 14.52 -4.82 -0.48
C ALA A 51 14.41 -6.33 -0.25
N SER A 52 14.69 -6.82 0.97
CA SER A 52 14.59 -8.24 1.30
C SER A 52 13.17 -8.78 1.12
N TRP A 53 12.17 -8.04 1.60
CA TRP A 53 10.77 -8.44 1.43
C TRP A 53 10.34 -8.40 -0.04
N GLY A 54 10.71 -7.34 -0.77
CA GLY A 54 10.39 -7.20 -2.19
C GLY A 54 11.00 -8.32 -3.04
N ILE A 55 12.26 -8.69 -2.77
CA ILE A 55 12.91 -9.83 -3.44
C ILE A 55 12.21 -11.14 -3.08
N ASN A 56 11.87 -11.36 -1.80
CA ASN A 56 11.13 -12.56 -1.40
C ASN A 56 9.77 -12.66 -2.10
N TYR A 57 9.03 -11.54 -2.18
CA TYR A 57 7.74 -11.50 -2.87
C TYR A 57 7.88 -11.78 -4.37
N LEU A 58 8.92 -11.22 -5.01
CA LEU A 58 9.25 -11.52 -6.39
C LEU A 58 9.54 -13.01 -6.61
N LEU A 59 10.30 -13.65 -5.70
CA LEU A 59 10.62 -15.07 -5.80
C LEU A 59 9.37 -15.97 -5.70
N GLU A 60 8.42 -15.63 -4.83
CA GLU A 60 7.14 -16.35 -4.76
C GLU A 60 6.33 -16.20 -6.05
N LYS A 61 6.21 -14.97 -6.57
CA LYS A 61 5.56 -14.71 -7.88
C LYS A 61 6.22 -15.50 -9.01
N GLN A 62 7.55 -15.59 -9.00
CA GLN A 62 8.32 -16.35 -9.98
C GLN A 62 8.04 -17.85 -9.88
N LYS A 63 7.97 -18.40 -8.66
CA LYS A 63 7.66 -19.81 -8.39
C LYS A 63 6.26 -20.19 -8.88
N GLU A 64 5.30 -19.28 -8.74
CA GLU A 64 3.93 -19.43 -9.25
C GLU A 64 3.80 -19.19 -10.77
N LYS A 65 4.90 -18.82 -11.44
CA LYS A 65 4.96 -18.48 -12.88
C LYS A 65 4.01 -17.33 -13.24
N GLU A 66 3.74 -16.43 -12.31
CA GLU A 66 2.95 -15.24 -12.58
C GLU A 66 3.74 -14.25 -13.45
N LYS A 67 3.02 -13.46 -14.27
CA LYS A 67 3.62 -12.29 -14.91
C LYS A 67 3.65 -11.16 -13.88
N TYR A 68 4.74 -10.42 -13.84
CA TYR A 68 4.87 -9.30 -12.92
C TYR A 68 5.83 -8.23 -13.43
N LEU A 69 5.71 -7.03 -12.85
CA LEU A 69 6.74 -5.99 -12.88
C LEU A 69 6.83 -5.39 -11.48
N PHE A 70 8.02 -5.44 -10.88
CA PHE A 70 8.32 -4.78 -9.60
C PHE A 70 9.05 -3.48 -9.89
N LEU A 71 8.58 -2.39 -9.30
CA LEU A 71 9.16 -1.07 -9.38
C LEU A 71 9.39 -0.58 -7.95
N PHE A 72 10.65 -0.48 -7.54
CA PHE A 72 11.02 0.07 -6.24
C PHE A 72 11.09 1.59 -6.34
N GLU A 73 10.67 2.31 -5.30
CA GLU A 73 10.71 3.78 -5.24
C GLU A 73 9.92 4.44 -6.39
N TYR A 74 8.78 3.84 -6.79
CA TYR A 74 7.93 4.35 -7.87
C TYR A 74 6.47 4.42 -7.40
N HIS A 75 5.94 5.64 -7.30
CA HIS A 75 4.66 6.00 -6.65
C HIS A 75 4.60 5.76 -5.15
N ASP A 76 5.11 4.62 -4.69
CA ASP A 76 5.19 4.19 -3.28
C ASP A 76 6.53 3.46 -3.03
N ASP A 77 6.74 2.93 -1.83
CA ASP A 77 7.97 2.20 -1.49
C ASP A 77 8.19 1.00 -2.46
N ILE A 78 7.13 0.26 -2.81
CA ILE A 78 7.13 -0.77 -3.86
C ILE A 78 5.82 -0.72 -4.65
N LEU A 79 5.91 -0.68 -5.98
CA LEU A 79 4.78 -0.89 -6.88
C LEU A 79 4.92 -2.24 -7.59
N VAL A 80 3.88 -3.05 -7.57
CA VAL A 80 3.82 -4.34 -8.29
C VAL A 80 2.70 -4.32 -9.30
N LEU A 81 3.01 -4.61 -10.56
CA LEU A 81 2.03 -4.82 -11.62
C LEU A 81 1.91 -6.30 -11.94
N ASN A 82 0.72 -6.75 -12.34
CA ASN A 82 0.48 -8.13 -12.77
C ASN A 82 0.96 -8.46 -14.20
N SER A 83 1.58 -7.50 -14.89
CA SER A 83 2.15 -7.68 -16.23
C SER A 83 3.08 -6.50 -16.55
N SER A 84 4.22 -6.78 -17.18
CA SER A 84 5.12 -5.75 -17.70
C SER A 84 4.70 -5.18 -19.07
N VAL A 85 3.76 -5.84 -19.76
CA VAL A 85 3.34 -5.49 -21.14
C VAL A 85 1.98 -4.80 -21.15
N SER A 86 1.03 -5.34 -20.40
CA SER A 86 -0.36 -4.90 -20.39
C SER A 86 -0.92 -5.03 -18.98
N PRO A 87 -0.48 -4.18 -18.04
CA PRO A 87 -0.89 -4.27 -16.64
C PRO A 87 -2.39 -3.99 -16.51
N THR A 88 -3.10 -4.85 -15.78
CA THR A 88 -4.53 -4.67 -15.48
C THR A 88 -4.77 -4.41 -14.00
N SER A 89 -3.79 -4.70 -13.15
CA SER A 89 -3.82 -4.37 -11.73
C SER A 89 -2.48 -3.86 -11.21
N ALA A 90 -2.55 -3.05 -10.15
CA ALA A 90 -1.40 -2.49 -9.45
C ALA A 90 -1.51 -2.69 -7.93
N GLU A 91 -0.41 -3.06 -7.27
CA GLU A 91 -0.29 -3.10 -5.81
C GLU A 91 0.64 -1.97 -5.38
N PHE A 92 0.08 -0.95 -4.72
CA PHE A 92 0.82 0.16 -4.10
C PHE A 92 1.16 -0.25 -2.67
N ILE A 93 2.44 -0.49 -2.41
CA ILE A 93 2.94 -1.05 -1.16
C ILE A 93 3.78 0.01 -0.45
N GLN A 94 3.24 0.51 0.66
CA GLN A 94 3.94 1.38 1.59
C GLN A 94 4.56 0.52 2.70
N VAL A 95 5.88 0.53 2.83
CA VAL A 95 6.65 -0.23 3.82
C VAL A 95 6.99 0.65 5.03
N LYS A 96 6.77 0.14 6.24
CA LYS A 96 7.12 0.82 7.49
C LYS A 96 7.82 -0.14 8.44
N THR A 97 8.92 0.31 9.03
CA THR A 97 9.69 -0.49 9.98
C THR A 97 9.62 0.08 11.39
N LYS A 98 9.54 -0.80 12.39
CA LYS A 98 9.64 -0.44 13.81
C LYS A 98 10.65 -1.35 14.50
N LYS A 99 11.39 -0.79 15.47
CA LYS A 99 12.37 -1.57 16.27
C LYS A 99 11.67 -2.46 17.29
N ASP A 100 10.75 -1.88 18.07
CA ASP A 100 10.08 -2.52 19.18
C ASP A 100 8.58 -2.13 19.23
N GLY A 101 7.72 -3.03 19.72
CA GLY A 101 6.29 -2.80 19.90
C GLY A 101 5.45 -2.93 18.62
N LYS A 102 4.14 -2.66 18.73
CA LYS A 102 3.17 -2.71 17.63
C LYS A 102 2.81 -1.31 17.13
N TRP A 103 2.28 -1.19 15.91
CA TRP A 103 1.69 0.04 15.37
C TRP A 103 0.28 0.23 15.93
N THR A 104 0.00 1.44 16.44
CA THR A 104 -1.35 1.83 16.85
C THR A 104 -2.14 2.34 15.66
N LEU A 105 -3.47 2.32 15.74
CA LEU A 105 -4.33 2.89 14.68
C LEU A 105 -3.98 4.37 14.48
N ALA A 106 -3.88 5.12 15.58
CA ALA A 106 -3.47 6.52 15.60
C ALA A 106 -2.13 6.76 14.87
N ALA A 107 -1.15 5.87 15.02
CA ALA A 107 0.15 6.02 14.37
C ALA A 107 0.09 5.92 12.84
N ILE A 108 -0.90 5.20 12.29
CA ILE A 108 -1.01 5.00 10.84
C ILE A 108 -2.04 5.93 10.17
N VAL A 109 -2.98 6.50 10.95
CA VAL A 109 -4.03 7.39 10.43
C VAL A 109 -3.83 8.87 10.78
N ASN A 110 -3.00 9.22 11.75
CA ASN A 110 -2.84 10.63 12.12
C ASN A 110 -1.86 11.36 11.20
N ALA A 111 -2.22 12.60 10.88
CA ALA A 111 -1.38 13.58 10.21
C ALA A 111 -0.79 14.58 11.21
N THR A 112 0.27 15.26 10.79
CA THR A 112 0.87 16.39 11.52
C THR A 112 1.02 17.58 10.57
N LYS A 113 1.31 18.77 11.10
CA LYS A 113 1.60 19.95 10.25
C LYS A 113 2.76 19.71 9.27
N ALA A 114 3.78 18.95 9.69
CA ALA A 114 4.93 18.62 8.85
C ALA A 114 4.66 17.46 7.87
N LYS A 115 3.74 16.56 8.22
CA LYS A 115 3.33 15.41 7.40
C LYS A 115 1.80 15.38 7.32
N PRO A 116 1.20 16.16 6.39
CA PRO A 116 -0.24 16.39 6.35
C PRO A 116 -1.05 15.18 5.88
N LYS A 117 -0.40 14.20 5.24
CA LYS A 117 -1.00 12.90 4.89
C LYS A 117 -0.36 11.80 5.74
N SER A 118 -1.20 11.06 6.45
CA SER A 118 -0.84 9.80 7.13
C SER A 118 -0.46 8.71 6.14
N PHE A 119 0.08 7.58 6.63
CA PHE A 119 0.42 6.45 5.77
C PHE A 119 -0.81 5.92 5.03
N VAL A 120 -1.92 5.77 5.75
CA VAL A 120 -3.17 5.30 5.13
C VAL A 120 -3.73 6.33 4.16
N ALA A 121 -3.67 7.63 4.47
CA ALA A 121 -4.15 8.66 3.55
C ALA A 121 -3.33 8.73 2.26
N LYS A 122 -2.02 8.47 2.28
CA LYS A 122 -1.21 8.37 1.05
C LYS A 122 -1.67 7.24 0.15
N LEU A 123 -1.87 6.05 0.73
CA LEU A 123 -2.42 4.91 0.00
C LEU A 123 -3.79 5.24 -0.62
N TYR A 124 -4.69 5.88 0.14
CA TYR A 124 -6.00 6.31 -0.37
C TYR A 124 -5.90 7.40 -1.45
N ASP A 125 -4.87 8.24 -1.44
CA ASP A 125 -4.60 9.20 -2.51
C ASP A 125 -4.43 8.49 -3.86
N HIS A 126 -3.74 7.34 -3.88
CA HIS A 126 -3.65 6.49 -5.07
C HIS A 126 -5.01 5.95 -5.50
N PHE A 127 -5.87 5.53 -4.56
CA PHE A 127 -7.24 5.14 -4.92
C PHE A 127 -8.00 6.25 -5.66
N TYR A 128 -7.87 7.50 -5.22
CA TYR A 128 -8.51 8.63 -5.92
C TYR A 128 -7.83 9.00 -7.24
N GLN A 129 -6.51 8.83 -7.35
CA GLN A 129 -5.74 9.11 -8.58
C GLN A 129 -5.97 8.05 -9.67
N PHE A 130 -6.19 6.79 -9.26
CA PHE A 130 -6.35 5.64 -10.16
C PHE A 130 -7.78 5.11 -10.17
N VAL A 131 -8.78 5.98 -9.96
CA VAL A 131 -10.21 5.61 -10.05
C VAL A 131 -10.50 4.96 -11.40
N GLY A 132 -11.20 3.83 -11.35
CA GLY A 132 -11.51 3.03 -12.51
C GLY A 132 -10.51 1.90 -12.76
N HIS A 133 -9.36 1.90 -12.08
CA HIS A 133 -8.40 0.80 -12.14
C HIS A 133 -8.53 -0.19 -10.97
N GLU A 134 -8.15 -1.45 -11.20
CA GLU A 134 -8.00 -2.42 -10.14
C GLU A 134 -6.69 -2.16 -9.40
N ILE A 135 -6.78 -1.55 -8.22
CA ILE A 135 -5.61 -1.31 -7.38
C ILE A 135 -5.76 -1.97 -6.01
N TYR A 136 -4.60 -2.26 -5.42
CA TYR A 136 -4.46 -2.75 -4.06
C TYR A 136 -3.61 -1.77 -3.28
N MET A 137 -4.11 -1.36 -2.12
CA MET A 137 -3.39 -0.51 -1.18
C MET A 137 -2.86 -1.37 -0.06
N VAL A 138 -1.54 -1.39 0.14
CA VAL A 138 -0.89 -2.30 1.06
C VAL A 138 0.01 -1.51 2.01
N LEU A 139 -0.31 -1.53 3.30
CA LEU A 139 0.63 -1.11 4.33
C LEU A 139 1.34 -2.35 4.87
N LEU A 140 2.65 -2.43 4.66
CA LEU A 140 3.50 -3.54 5.06
C LEU A 140 4.42 -3.12 6.20
N SER A 141 4.63 -4.00 7.18
CA SER A 141 5.56 -3.74 8.27
C SER A 141 6.18 -5.00 8.86
N ASN A 142 7.39 -4.85 9.41
CA ASN A 142 8.07 -5.87 10.22
C ASN A 142 7.49 -6.01 11.64
N ALA A 143 6.69 -5.03 12.08
CA ALA A 143 5.99 -5.01 13.35
C ALA A 143 4.48 -5.14 13.15
N GLY A 144 3.81 -5.83 14.07
CA GLY A 144 2.37 -6.01 14.06
C GLY A 144 1.58 -4.74 14.33
N PHE A 145 0.26 -4.84 14.16
CA PHE A 145 -0.70 -3.79 14.45
C PHE A 145 -1.50 -4.19 15.69
N ASP A 146 -1.63 -3.31 16.69
CA ASP A 146 -2.32 -3.65 17.95
C ASP A 146 -3.85 -3.68 17.83
N PHE A 147 -4.38 -3.10 16.77
CA PHE A 147 -5.80 -3.00 16.45
C PHE A 147 -6.27 -4.09 15.47
N LEU A 148 -5.38 -5.02 15.12
CA LEU A 148 -5.70 -6.25 14.40
C LEU A 148 -5.59 -7.43 15.38
N ASN A 149 -6.49 -8.40 15.24
CA ASN A 149 -6.35 -9.66 15.96
C ASN A 149 -5.09 -10.38 15.46
N ASP A 150 -4.34 -11.03 16.36
CA ASP A 150 -3.03 -11.63 16.05
C ASP A 150 -3.05 -12.65 14.89
N ASN A 151 -4.23 -13.17 14.51
CA ASN A 151 -4.43 -14.13 13.43
C ASN A 151 -4.79 -13.50 12.06
N ASN A 152 -5.13 -12.21 12.03
CA ASN A 152 -5.74 -11.57 10.86
C ASN A 152 -4.89 -10.41 10.35
N GLU A 153 -4.10 -10.72 9.33
CA GLU A 153 -3.10 -9.86 8.69
C GLU A 153 -3.67 -9.11 7.46
N LYS A 154 -4.98 -8.77 7.47
CA LYS A 154 -5.67 -8.21 6.30
C LYS A 154 -6.62 -7.08 6.70
N GLY A 155 -6.69 -6.03 5.88
CA GLY A 155 -7.58 -4.89 6.10
C GLY A 155 -9.08 -5.23 6.02
N SER A 156 -9.45 -6.39 5.47
CA SER A 156 -10.82 -6.92 5.54
C SER A 156 -11.29 -7.15 6.98
N ASP A 157 -10.34 -7.42 7.87
CA ASP A 157 -10.57 -7.90 9.23
C ASP A 157 -10.61 -6.76 10.25
N LEU A 158 -10.51 -5.51 9.77
CA LEU A 158 -10.78 -4.34 10.59
C LEU A 158 -12.24 -4.35 11.05
N ASN A 159 -12.46 -4.15 12.36
CA ASN A 159 -13.79 -3.91 12.88
C ASN A 159 -14.39 -2.61 12.28
N ASN A 160 -15.71 -2.45 12.37
CA ASN A 160 -16.40 -1.31 11.76
C ASN A 160 -15.96 0.03 12.34
N GLU A 161 -15.68 0.08 13.64
CA GLU A 161 -15.19 1.28 14.33
C GLU A 161 -13.85 1.76 13.74
N HIS A 162 -12.87 0.87 13.58
CA HIS A 162 -11.58 1.21 12.98
C HIS A 162 -11.72 1.62 11.51
N LYS A 163 -12.65 1.00 10.76
CA LYS A 163 -12.96 1.39 9.38
C LYS A 163 -13.49 2.83 9.32
N GLU A 164 -14.43 3.17 10.19
CA GLU A 164 -15.00 4.53 10.28
C GLU A 164 -13.95 5.57 10.65
N ILE A 165 -13.09 5.26 11.62
CA ILE A 165 -11.97 6.14 12.01
C ILE A 165 -11.02 6.37 10.83
N ILE A 166 -10.63 5.30 10.12
CA ILE A 166 -9.76 5.41 8.94
C ILE A 166 -10.41 6.29 7.88
N ILE A 167 -11.67 6.02 7.52
CA ILE A 167 -12.37 6.78 6.48
C ILE A 167 -12.49 8.25 6.89
N SER A 168 -12.88 8.54 8.12
CA SER A 168 -13.00 9.90 8.65
C SER A 168 -11.66 10.65 8.56
N LYS A 169 -10.55 10.00 8.96
CA LYS A 169 -9.21 10.58 8.91
C LYS A 169 -8.72 10.81 7.48
N VAL A 170 -9.01 9.88 6.56
CA VAL A 170 -8.69 10.03 5.14
C VAL A 170 -9.45 11.20 4.53
N GLN A 171 -10.76 11.31 4.79
CA GLN A 171 -11.58 12.42 4.29
C GLN A 171 -11.08 13.78 4.82
N GLU A 172 -10.72 13.86 6.10
CA GLU A 172 -10.10 15.03 6.72
C GLU A 172 -8.80 15.45 6.01
N GLN A 173 -7.95 14.48 5.66
CA GLN A 173 -6.61 14.73 5.12
C GLN A 173 -6.55 14.98 3.62
N LEU A 174 -7.47 14.38 2.86
CA LEU A 174 -7.51 14.49 1.41
C LEU A 174 -8.53 15.54 0.91
N ASN A 175 -9.27 16.17 1.82
CA ASN A 175 -10.39 17.08 1.51
C ASN A 175 -11.46 16.44 0.61
N THR A 176 -11.59 15.12 0.67
CA THR A 176 -12.61 14.35 -0.05
C THR A 176 -13.82 14.21 0.86
N LYS A 177 -14.97 14.80 0.49
CA LYS A 177 -16.24 14.58 1.18
C LYS A 177 -16.88 13.28 0.72
#